data_AF-G3YGU0-F1
#
_entry.id   AF-G3YGU0-F1
#
_cell.length_a   1.000
_cell.length_b   1.000
_cell.length_c   1.000
_cell.angle_alpha   90.00
_cell.angle_beta   90.00
_cell.angle_gamma   90.00
#
_symmetry.space_group_name_H-M   'P 1'
#
loop_
_entity.id
_entity.type
_entity.pdbx_description
1 polymer ?
#
loop_
_entity_poly.entity_id
_entity_poly.type
_entity_poly.pdbx_seq_one_letter_code
_entity_poly.pdbx_strand_id
1 'polypeptide(L)'
;FLLLPILLLPTIFLLHRIHKDYQAFLALGPGGTPSTPTGYLRICLLRLFTIRDPFEPPSLPLTLLPKTGLLNTSSLPQRHGPRPTVAGIAPQRQMTQKANPAMYETLSHEIQHLVSQNPEALYEGTSCFEKHSTGMFCSSTDTPTSTQQQEVCHAHPSDGSLHLTLHPADVKVVIERGWGQRHPLTRESWWWCYLRTVPTGFVMIYAPRNQEELECVLKIIRAAAWWVSGEEL
;
A
#
# COMPACT_ATOMS: atom_id res chain seq x y z
N PHE A 1 -19.87 4.87 47.75
CA PHE A 1 -20.18 6.07 46.96
C PHE A 1 -18.97 6.70 46.24
N LEU A 2 -17.71 6.47 46.67
CA LEU A 2 -16.51 6.99 45.99
C LEU A 2 -16.08 6.24 44.72
N LEU A 3 -16.57 5.01 44.48
CA LEU A 3 -16.19 4.20 43.30
C LEU A 3 -16.83 4.68 41.98
N LEU A 4 -18.00 5.33 42.05
CA LEU A 4 -18.75 5.79 40.88
C LEU A 4 -17.99 6.88 40.08
N PRO A 5 -17.46 7.97 40.68
CA PRO A 5 -16.68 8.97 39.94
C PRO A 5 -15.32 8.44 39.45
N ILE A 6 -14.71 7.48 40.16
CA ILE A 6 -13.42 6.86 39.79
C ILE A 6 -13.51 6.09 38.47
N LEU A 7 -14.67 5.47 38.18
CA LEU A 7 -14.90 4.74 36.93
C LEU A 7 -15.53 5.63 35.83
N LEU A 8 -16.26 6.69 36.20
CA LEU A 8 -16.97 7.54 35.24
C LEU A 8 -16.02 8.39 34.38
N LEU A 9 -15.02 9.03 34.97
CA LEU A 9 -14.06 9.86 34.21
C LEU A 9 -13.23 9.05 33.19
N PRO A 10 -12.60 7.91 33.55
CA PRO A 10 -11.86 7.11 32.57
C PRO A 10 -12.77 6.49 31.51
N THR A 11 -14.02 6.13 31.84
CA THR A 11 -14.97 5.61 30.84
C THR A 11 -15.40 6.69 29.85
N ILE A 12 -15.72 7.91 30.31
CA ILE A 12 -16.02 9.04 29.41
C ILE A 12 -14.81 9.34 28.52
N PHE A 13 -13.59 9.38 29.09
CA PHE A 13 -12.38 9.62 28.31
C PHE A 13 -12.16 8.52 27.26
N LEU A 14 -12.35 7.24 27.62
CA LEU A 14 -12.24 6.12 26.70
C LEU A 14 -13.28 6.22 25.57
N LEU A 15 -14.54 6.50 25.90
CA LEU A 15 -15.60 6.69 24.90
C LEU A 15 -15.28 7.85 23.95
N HIS A 16 -14.78 8.97 24.48
CA HIS A 16 -14.35 10.10 23.67
C HIS A 16 -13.20 9.72 22.72
N ARG A 17 -12.21 8.95 23.21
CA ARG A 17 -11.10 8.46 22.40
C ARG A 17 -11.56 7.51 21.29
N ILE A 18 -12.43 6.55 21.61
CA ILE A 18 -13.03 5.62 20.64
C ILE A 18 -13.83 6.40 19.60
N HIS A 19 -14.66 7.36 20.03
CA HIS A 19 -15.43 8.18 19.11
C HIS A 19 -14.53 8.98 18.17
N LYS A 20 -13.50 9.66 18.70
CA LYS A 20 -12.55 10.42 17.89
C LYS A 20 -11.80 9.53 16.88
N ASP A 21 -11.36 8.35 17.31
CA ASP A 21 -10.66 7.41 16.45
C ASP A 21 -11.59 6.80 15.38
N TYR A 22 -12.84 6.52 15.72
CA TYR A 22 -13.85 6.11 14.75
C TYR A 22 -14.12 7.20 13.70
N GLN A 23 -14.26 8.47 14.12
CA GLN A 23 -14.40 9.59 13.19
C GLN A 23 -13.16 9.74 12.28
N ALA A 24 -11.96 9.53 12.82
CA ALA A 24 -10.73 9.52 12.03
C ALA A 24 -10.73 8.38 11.00
N PHE A 25 -11.23 7.19 11.37
CA PHE A 25 -11.42 6.08 10.43
C PHE A 25 -12.41 6.43 9.32
N LEU A 26 -13.56 7.02 9.64
CA LEU A 26 -14.53 7.46 8.65
C LEU A 26 -13.96 8.53 7.71
N ALA A 27 -13.14 9.44 8.23
CA ALA A 27 -12.51 10.51 7.47
C ALA A 27 -11.48 10.03 6.43
N LEU A 28 -11.02 8.77 6.51
CA LEU A 28 -10.18 8.16 5.47
C LEU A 28 -10.98 7.84 4.18
N GLY A 29 -12.31 7.89 4.25
CA GLY A 29 -13.20 7.58 3.13
C GLY A 29 -13.47 6.08 2.97
N PRO A 30 -14.10 5.68 1.86
CA PRO A 30 -14.33 4.28 1.53
C PRO A 30 -13.01 3.57 1.19
N GLY A 31 -13.02 2.23 1.21
CA GLY A 31 -11.91 1.37 0.80
C GLY A 31 -12.24 -0.11 1.05
N GLY A 32 -11.22 -0.97 1.12
CA GLY A 32 -11.41 -2.42 1.29
C GLY A 32 -12.22 -2.84 2.53
N THR A 33 -12.12 -2.08 3.63
CA THR A 33 -12.93 -2.25 4.85
C THR A 33 -14.11 -1.27 4.84
N PRO A 34 -15.36 -1.72 5.03
CA PRO A 34 -16.51 -0.83 5.04
C PRO A 34 -16.44 0.24 6.14
N SER A 35 -16.89 1.46 5.83
CA SER A 35 -16.99 2.60 6.77
C SER A 35 -18.16 2.44 7.75
N THR A 36 -18.22 1.31 8.46
CA THR A 36 -19.26 0.95 9.42
C THR A 36 -18.64 0.67 10.80
N PRO A 37 -19.44 0.61 11.88
CA PRO A 37 -18.93 0.22 13.20
C PRO A 37 -18.27 -1.17 13.21
N THR A 38 -18.81 -2.12 12.43
CA THR A 38 -18.22 -3.46 12.29
C THR A 38 -16.90 -3.43 11.52
N GLY A 39 -16.78 -2.58 10.50
CA GLY A 39 -15.51 -2.32 9.82
C GLY A 39 -14.47 -1.70 10.74
N TYR A 40 -14.87 -0.74 11.57
CA TYR A 40 -13.99 -0.16 12.60
C TYR A 40 -13.52 -1.19 13.62
N LEU A 41 -14.40 -2.07 14.10
CA LEU A 41 -14.01 -3.18 14.98
C LEU A 41 -12.97 -4.07 14.31
N ARG A 42 -13.13 -4.38 13.01
CA ARG A 42 -12.13 -5.12 12.23
C ARG A 42 -10.79 -4.38 12.21
N ILE A 43 -10.76 -3.06 12.05
CA ILE A 43 -9.54 -2.26 12.11
C ILE A 43 -8.90 -2.33 13.50
N CYS A 44 -9.69 -2.28 14.57
CA CYS A 44 -9.20 -2.44 15.93
C CYS A 44 -8.50 -3.79 16.13
N LEU A 45 -9.05 -4.88 15.57
CA LEU A 45 -8.42 -6.20 15.61
C LEU A 45 -7.14 -6.25 14.76
N LEU A 46 -7.18 -5.70 13.55
CA LEU A 46 -6.03 -5.66 12.64
C LEU A 46 -4.84 -4.86 13.22
N ARG A 47 -5.10 -3.80 13.99
CA ARG A 47 -4.06 -3.01 14.68
C ARG A 47 -3.11 -3.85 15.53
N LEU A 48 -3.62 -4.90 16.17
CA LEU A 48 -2.83 -5.81 17.01
C LEU A 48 -1.74 -6.57 16.22
N PHE A 49 -1.89 -6.63 14.91
CA PHE A 49 -1.01 -7.37 14.01
C PHE A 49 -0.18 -6.46 13.09
N THR A 50 -0.26 -5.15 13.29
CA THR A 50 0.53 -4.21 12.50
C THR A 50 2.03 -4.34 12.79
N ILE A 51 2.84 -4.10 11.78
CA ILE A 51 4.29 -3.91 11.95
C ILE A 51 4.55 -2.65 12.78
N ARG A 52 5.64 -2.66 13.55
CA ARG A 52 5.98 -1.53 14.44
C ARG A 52 6.54 -0.34 13.66
N ASP A 53 7.42 -0.62 12.71
CA ASP A 53 8.05 0.38 11.87
C ASP A 53 7.76 0.09 10.39
N PRO A 54 6.97 0.93 9.70
CA PRO A 54 6.72 0.77 8.27
C PRO A 54 7.92 1.16 7.39
N PHE A 55 8.99 1.71 7.97
CA PHE A 55 10.24 2.05 7.29
C PHE A 55 11.35 1.03 7.52
N GLU A 56 11.09 -0.05 8.25
CA GLU A 56 12.02 -1.17 8.31
C GLU A 56 11.80 -2.07 7.09
N PRO A 57 12.82 -2.29 6.24
CA PRO A 57 12.66 -3.14 5.05
C PRO A 57 12.34 -4.60 5.44
N PRO A 58 11.63 -5.34 4.57
CA PRO A 58 11.38 -6.76 4.80
C PRO A 58 12.67 -7.58 4.79
N SER A 59 12.67 -8.69 5.51
CA SER A 59 13.75 -9.65 5.51
C SER A 59 13.81 -10.36 4.15
N LEU A 60 15.02 -10.61 3.63
CA LEU A 60 15.22 -11.38 2.41
C LEU A 60 15.37 -12.88 2.76
N PRO A 61 14.41 -13.76 2.41
CA PRO A 61 14.54 -15.17 2.68
C PRO A 61 15.72 -15.80 1.93
N LEU A 62 16.44 -16.70 2.59
CA LEU A 62 17.57 -17.43 1.97
C LEU A 62 17.15 -18.30 0.79
N THR A 63 15.87 -18.68 0.70
CA THR A 63 15.31 -19.47 -0.40
C THR A 63 14.74 -18.63 -1.54
N LEU A 64 14.57 -17.32 -1.36
CA LEU A 64 14.00 -16.45 -2.39
C LEU A 64 14.96 -16.29 -3.57
N LEU A 65 14.48 -16.55 -4.79
CA LEU A 65 15.19 -16.27 -6.03
C LEU A 65 14.26 -15.45 -6.94
N PRO A 66 14.81 -14.47 -7.70
CA PRO A 66 16.17 -13.93 -7.64
C PRO A 66 16.52 -13.28 -6.28
N LYS A 67 17.82 -13.03 -6.04
CA LYS A 67 18.31 -12.36 -4.80
C LYS A 67 18.26 -10.84 -4.87
N THR A 68 18.24 -10.31 -6.07
CA THR A 68 18.24 -8.88 -6.37
C THR A 68 16.92 -8.52 -7.03
N GLY A 69 16.43 -7.31 -6.76
CA GLY A 69 15.33 -6.73 -7.51
C GLY A 69 15.82 -5.88 -8.68
N LEU A 70 14.90 -5.17 -9.33
CA LEU A 70 15.17 -4.34 -10.51
C LEU A 70 15.68 -2.94 -10.13
N LEU A 71 15.30 -2.46 -8.94
CA LEU A 71 15.65 -1.13 -8.46
C LEU A 71 17.01 -1.13 -7.77
N ASN A 72 17.75 -0.05 -7.98
CA ASN A 72 19.00 0.19 -7.30
C ASN A 72 19.18 1.68 -7.01
N THR A 73 20.21 1.98 -6.24
CA THR A 73 20.56 3.32 -5.80
C THR A 73 20.92 4.28 -6.95
N SER A 74 21.27 3.78 -8.13
CA SER A 74 21.51 4.60 -9.31
C SER A 74 20.25 4.87 -10.14
N SER A 75 19.29 3.93 -10.15
CA SER A 75 18.07 4.05 -10.96
C SER A 75 16.96 4.87 -10.29
N LEU A 76 16.93 4.92 -8.96
CA LEU A 76 15.92 5.65 -8.18
C LEU A 76 16.57 6.74 -7.29
N PRO A 77 16.51 8.03 -7.65
CA PRO A 77 17.13 9.11 -6.89
C PRO A 77 16.47 9.30 -5.51
N GLN A 78 17.11 10.06 -4.61
CA GLN A 78 16.51 10.42 -3.33
C GLN A 78 15.30 11.34 -3.54
N ARG A 79 14.16 11.01 -2.95
CA ARG A 79 12.98 11.89 -2.95
C ARG A 79 13.25 13.15 -2.14
N HIS A 80 12.95 14.31 -2.72
CA HIS A 80 13.23 15.60 -2.09
C HIS A 80 12.25 15.95 -0.96
N GLY A 81 12.76 16.40 0.18
CA GLY A 81 11.96 16.87 1.31
C GLY A 81 11.47 15.75 2.24
N PRO A 82 10.62 16.09 3.23
CA PRO A 82 10.14 15.12 4.21
C PRO A 82 9.16 14.13 3.58
N ARG A 83 9.03 12.96 4.22
CA ARG A 83 7.97 11.99 3.89
C ARG A 83 6.59 12.58 4.19
N PRO A 84 5.56 12.22 3.41
CA PRO A 84 4.20 12.60 3.72
C PRO A 84 3.70 11.85 4.95
N THR A 85 2.75 12.45 5.67
CA THR A 85 2.00 11.77 6.72
C THR A 85 1.04 10.77 6.09
N VAL A 86 1.04 9.54 6.59
CA VAL A 86 0.13 8.45 6.17
C VAL A 86 -0.69 8.01 7.38
N ALA A 87 -1.96 7.72 7.16
CA ALA A 87 -2.90 7.29 8.20
C ALA A 87 -3.71 6.06 7.74
N GLY A 88 -4.22 5.31 8.72
CA GLY A 88 -5.07 4.16 8.45
C GLY A 88 -4.32 2.84 8.27
N ILE A 89 -5.10 1.79 7.99
CA ILE A 89 -4.63 0.43 7.75
C ILE A 89 -5.34 -0.12 6.52
N ALA A 90 -6.67 -0.08 6.52
CA ALA A 90 -7.50 -0.43 5.37
C ALA A 90 -8.86 0.29 5.51
N PRO A 91 -9.08 1.45 4.86
CA PRO A 91 -8.16 2.11 3.93
C PRO A 91 -6.90 2.67 4.62
N GLN A 92 -5.81 2.73 3.86
CA GLN A 92 -4.60 3.48 4.19
C GLN A 92 -4.53 4.66 3.22
N ARG A 93 -4.25 5.87 3.74
CA ARG A 93 -4.31 7.13 2.97
C ARG A 93 -3.12 8.03 3.24
N GLN A 94 -2.71 8.73 2.19
CA GLN A 94 -1.69 9.76 2.29
C GLN A 94 -2.39 11.08 2.66
N MET A 95 -2.04 11.66 3.81
CA MET A 95 -2.74 12.82 4.37
C MET A 95 -2.15 14.15 3.90
N THR A 96 -0.89 14.17 3.48
CA THR A 96 -0.16 15.38 3.04
C THR A 96 0.56 15.13 1.73
N GLN A 97 0.95 16.18 1.00
CA GLN A 97 1.63 16.05 -0.30
C GLN A 97 0.83 15.22 -1.33
N LYS A 98 -0.50 15.27 -1.26
CA LYS A 98 -1.39 14.56 -2.19
C LYS A 98 -1.17 15.04 -3.62
N ALA A 99 -1.34 14.16 -4.60
CA ALA A 99 -1.47 14.59 -5.98
C ALA A 99 -2.71 15.47 -6.13
N ASN A 100 -2.62 16.47 -7.01
CA ASN A 100 -3.81 17.16 -7.49
C ASN A 100 -4.54 16.27 -8.53
N PRO A 101 -5.80 16.60 -8.89
CA PRO A 101 -6.57 15.78 -9.83
C PRO A 101 -5.87 15.56 -11.18
N ALA A 102 -5.25 16.60 -11.75
CA ALA A 102 -4.55 16.48 -13.03
C ALA A 102 -3.36 15.50 -12.97
N MET A 103 -2.57 15.53 -11.90
CA MET A 103 -1.46 14.60 -11.69
C MET A 103 -1.96 13.17 -11.46
N TYR A 104 -3.08 12.99 -10.77
CA TYR A 104 -3.70 11.68 -10.63
C TYR A 104 -4.22 11.14 -11.98
N GLU A 105 -4.82 12.00 -12.81
CA GLU A 105 -5.27 11.65 -14.16
C GLU A 105 -4.07 11.26 -15.04
N THR A 106 -2.97 12.02 -14.99
CA THR A 106 -1.73 11.68 -15.71
C THR A 106 -1.17 10.33 -15.24
N LEU A 107 -1.06 10.12 -13.93
CA LEU A 107 -0.62 8.84 -13.37
C LEU A 107 -1.50 7.68 -13.82
N SER A 108 -2.82 7.85 -13.77
CA SER A 108 -3.77 6.83 -14.20
C SER A 108 -3.62 6.53 -15.68
N HIS A 109 -3.51 7.56 -16.53
CA HIS A 109 -3.29 7.39 -17.96
C HIS A 109 -1.99 6.64 -18.28
N GLU A 110 -0.89 6.94 -17.56
CA GLU A 110 0.39 6.24 -17.75
C GLU A 110 0.31 4.76 -17.34
N ILE A 111 -0.46 4.43 -16.30
CA ILE A 111 -0.72 3.03 -15.92
C ILE A 111 -1.49 2.32 -17.04
N GLN A 112 -2.54 2.94 -17.57
CA GLN A 112 -3.33 2.38 -18.68
C GLN A 112 -2.48 2.25 -19.95
N HIS A 113 -1.61 3.22 -20.21
CA HIS A 113 -0.68 3.18 -21.33
C HIS A 113 0.29 2.00 -21.19
N LEU A 114 0.87 1.75 -20.00
CA LEU A 114 1.72 0.57 -19.75
C LEU A 114 0.99 -0.75 -20.03
N VAL A 115 -0.29 -0.86 -19.64
CA VAL A 115 -1.12 -2.02 -19.97
C VAL A 115 -1.30 -2.16 -21.48
N SER A 116 -1.65 -1.06 -22.17
CA SER A 116 -1.87 -1.08 -23.62
C SER A 116 -0.62 -1.42 -24.43
N GLN A 117 0.57 -1.11 -23.91
CA GLN A 117 1.85 -1.46 -24.54
C GLN A 117 2.24 -2.93 -24.33
N ASN A 118 1.66 -3.59 -23.31
CA ASN A 118 2.01 -4.96 -22.93
C ASN A 118 0.75 -5.84 -22.77
N PRO A 119 -0.12 -5.93 -23.79
CA PRO A 119 -1.43 -6.59 -23.68
C PRO A 119 -1.36 -8.11 -23.43
N GLU A 120 -0.24 -8.74 -23.79
CA GLU A 120 0.00 -10.17 -23.53
C GLU A 120 0.35 -10.43 -22.06
N ALA A 121 0.95 -9.44 -21.37
CA ALA A 121 1.45 -9.59 -20.00
C ALA A 121 0.57 -8.91 -18.96
N LEU A 122 -0.16 -7.84 -19.32
CA LEU A 122 -0.91 -7.00 -18.39
C LEU A 122 -2.37 -6.80 -18.83
N TYR A 123 -3.25 -6.61 -17.84
CA TYR A 123 -4.63 -6.19 -18.06
C TYR A 123 -5.15 -5.26 -16.95
N GLU A 124 -6.18 -4.47 -17.26
CA GLU A 124 -6.88 -3.62 -16.29
C GLU A 124 -8.03 -4.36 -15.60
N GLY A 125 -8.22 -4.08 -14.32
CA GLY A 125 -9.34 -4.61 -13.55
C GLY A 125 -9.70 -3.70 -12.38
N THR A 126 -10.77 -4.04 -11.64
CA THR A 126 -11.03 -3.37 -10.36
C THR A 126 -10.11 -3.95 -9.28
N SER A 127 -9.41 -3.09 -8.53
CA SER A 127 -8.52 -3.51 -7.44
C SER A 127 -9.23 -4.43 -6.44
N CYS A 128 -8.60 -5.55 -6.08
CA CYS A 128 -9.12 -6.47 -5.07
C CYS A 128 -9.01 -5.90 -3.65
N PHE A 129 -8.02 -5.04 -3.41
CA PHE A 129 -7.76 -4.43 -2.11
C PHE A 129 -8.58 -3.17 -1.88
N GLU A 130 -8.64 -2.28 -2.87
CA GLU A 130 -9.33 -0.99 -2.77
C GLU A 130 -10.81 -1.10 -3.18
N LYS A 131 -11.17 -2.07 -4.03
CA LYS A 131 -12.54 -2.38 -4.53
C LYS A 131 -13.23 -1.29 -5.36
N HIS A 132 -12.61 -0.13 -5.48
CA HIS A 132 -13.22 1.05 -6.12
C HIS A 132 -12.29 1.76 -7.12
N SER A 133 -11.02 1.37 -7.21
CA SER A 133 -10.04 1.96 -8.12
C SER A 133 -9.63 0.99 -9.21
N THR A 134 -9.20 1.53 -10.35
CA THR A 134 -8.51 0.77 -11.38
C THR A 134 -7.21 0.18 -10.82
N GLY A 135 -7.05 -1.12 -11.00
CA GLY A 135 -5.84 -1.87 -10.73
C GLY A 135 -5.24 -2.40 -12.02
N MET A 136 -3.92 -2.54 -12.02
CA MET A 136 -3.14 -3.21 -13.06
C MET A 136 -2.81 -4.62 -12.59
N PHE A 137 -3.05 -5.62 -13.44
CA PHE A 137 -2.87 -7.03 -13.13
C PHE A 137 -1.97 -7.71 -14.16
N CYS A 138 -1.30 -8.78 -13.77
CA CYS A 138 -0.55 -9.64 -14.68
C CYS A 138 -1.39 -10.80 -15.19
N SER A 139 -1.28 -11.10 -16.48
CA SER A 139 -1.99 -12.18 -17.20
C SER A 139 -1.41 -13.58 -16.96
N SER A 140 -0.36 -13.72 -16.15
CA SER A 140 0.43 -14.96 -16.05
C SER A 140 -0.43 -16.21 -15.79
N THR A 141 -0.26 -17.20 -16.66
CA THR A 141 -1.01 -18.46 -16.73
C THR A 141 -0.39 -19.60 -15.93
N ASP A 142 0.84 -19.44 -15.45
CA ASP A 142 1.71 -20.58 -15.12
C ASP A 142 1.55 -21.08 -13.68
N THR A 143 0.85 -20.33 -12.82
CA THR A 143 0.47 -20.82 -11.49
C THR A 143 -0.93 -20.34 -11.12
N PRO A 144 -1.78 -21.19 -10.50
CA PRO A 144 -3.07 -20.78 -9.95
C PRO A 144 -2.83 -19.90 -8.70
N THR A 145 -2.47 -18.65 -8.95
CA THR A 145 -2.36 -17.59 -7.96
C THR A 145 -3.72 -16.88 -7.86
N SER A 146 -4.07 -16.39 -6.67
CA SER A 146 -5.34 -15.66 -6.52
C SER A 146 -5.25 -14.33 -7.29
N THR A 147 -6.39 -13.79 -7.72
CA THR A 147 -6.46 -12.47 -8.40
C THR A 147 -5.77 -11.35 -7.60
N GLN A 148 -5.80 -11.44 -6.27
CA GLN A 148 -5.08 -10.54 -5.36
C GLN A 148 -3.55 -10.63 -5.48
N GLN A 149 -3.01 -11.80 -5.84
CA GLN A 149 -1.59 -12.01 -6.05
C GLN A 149 -1.15 -11.59 -7.46
N GLN A 150 -2.08 -11.52 -8.40
CA GLN A 150 -1.86 -11.01 -9.76
C GLN A 150 -1.95 -9.48 -9.83
N GLU A 151 -2.50 -8.82 -8.80
CA GLU A 151 -2.59 -7.36 -8.74
C GLU A 151 -1.20 -6.74 -8.55
N VAL A 152 -0.70 -6.10 -9.61
CA VAL A 152 0.60 -5.41 -9.61
C VAL A 152 0.50 -4.15 -8.78
N CYS A 153 -0.46 -3.28 -9.12
CA CYS A 153 -0.65 -2.01 -8.44
C CYS A 153 -2.09 -1.49 -8.56
N HIS A 154 -2.47 -0.61 -7.65
CA HIS A 154 -3.63 0.26 -7.80
C HIS A 154 -3.33 1.65 -7.25
N ALA A 155 -3.87 2.68 -7.90
CA ALA A 155 -3.72 4.07 -7.48
C ALA A 155 -4.97 4.56 -6.75
N HIS A 156 -4.81 5.37 -5.71
CA HIS A 156 -5.90 5.94 -4.92
C HIS A 156 -6.37 7.28 -5.52
N PRO A 157 -7.62 7.37 -6.04
CA PRO A 157 -8.13 8.64 -6.58
C PRO A 157 -8.16 9.78 -5.55
N SER A 158 -8.27 9.45 -4.26
CA SER A 158 -8.42 10.42 -3.17
C SER A 158 -7.15 11.19 -2.79
N ASP A 159 -5.98 10.67 -3.14
CA ASP A 159 -4.70 11.27 -2.75
C ASP A 159 -3.54 11.04 -3.73
N GLY A 160 -3.70 10.18 -4.74
CA GLY A 160 -2.73 9.85 -5.77
C GLY A 160 -1.60 8.92 -5.34
N SER A 161 -1.63 8.41 -4.11
CA SER A 161 -0.72 7.36 -3.68
C SER A 161 -1.09 6.02 -4.31
N LEU A 162 -0.20 5.05 -4.24
CA LEU A 162 -0.42 3.73 -4.82
C LEU A 162 -0.06 2.63 -3.85
N HIS A 163 -0.74 1.49 -3.99
CA HIS A 163 -0.25 0.24 -3.46
C HIS A 163 0.25 -0.66 -4.57
N LEU A 164 1.35 -1.37 -4.31
CA LEU A 164 1.93 -2.34 -5.22
C LEU A 164 2.76 -3.39 -4.48
N THR A 165 3.05 -4.50 -5.15
CA THR A 165 3.89 -5.58 -4.61
C THR A 165 5.26 -5.59 -5.27
N LEU A 166 6.32 -5.40 -4.49
CA LEU A 166 7.71 -5.40 -4.97
C LEU A 166 8.48 -6.63 -4.49
N HIS A 167 9.59 -6.92 -5.18
CA HIS A 167 10.63 -7.76 -4.64
C HIS A 167 11.16 -7.16 -3.31
N PRO A 168 11.44 -7.95 -2.26
CA PRO A 168 11.87 -7.41 -0.96
C PRO A 168 13.14 -6.53 -1.03
N ALA A 169 14.06 -6.79 -1.97
CA ALA A 169 15.23 -5.92 -2.17
C ALA A 169 14.86 -4.54 -2.76
N ASP A 170 13.82 -4.47 -3.60
CA ASP A 170 13.33 -3.21 -4.16
C ASP A 170 12.58 -2.40 -3.12
N VAL A 171 11.84 -3.06 -2.22
CA VAL A 171 11.22 -2.40 -1.05
C VAL A 171 12.27 -1.65 -0.24
N LYS A 172 13.43 -2.27 -0.01
CA LYS A 172 14.54 -1.62 0.71
C LYS A 172 14.98 -0.33 0.00
N VAL A 173 15.21 -0.39 -1.32
CA VAL A 173 15.61 0.79 -2.10
C VAL A 173 14.54 1.89 -2.06
N VAL A 174 13.27 1.54 -2.26
CA VAL A 174 12.13 2.48 -2.20
C VAL A 174 12.05 3.18 -0.84
N ILE A 175 12.19 2.43 0.24
CA ILE A 175 12.18 2.98 1.59
C ILE A 175 13.41 3.88 1.78
N GLU A 176 14.63 3.41 1.58
CA GLU A 176 15.85 4.19 1.80
C GLU A 176 15.84 5.50 1.00
N ARG A 177 15.31 5.46 -0.23
CA ARG A 177 15.20 6.63 -1.12
C ARG A 177 14.01 7.54 -0.88
N GLY A 178 13.15 7.23 0.09
CA GLY A 178 12.08 8.14 0.51
C GLY A 178 10.80 8.06 -0.29
N TRP A 179 10.62 7.04 -1.14
CA TRP A 179 9.51 6.95 -2.10
C TRP A 179 8.27 6.23 -1.57
N GLY A 180 8.39 5.48 -0.48
CA GLY A 180 7.28 4.76 0.09
C GLY A 180 7.54 4.21 1.47
N GLN A 181 6.57 3.44 1.94
CA GLN A 181 6.60 2.72 3.22
C GLN A 181 5.85 1.40 3.08
N ARG A 182 6.13 0.44 3.96
CA ARG A 182 5.40 -0.83 3.99
C ARG A 182 3.95 -0.63 4.39
N HIS A 183 3.08 -1.48 3.87
CA HIS A 183 1.71 -1.56 4.35
C HIS A 183 1.69 -2.11 5.80
N PRO A 184 0.88 -1.58 6.73
CA PRO A 184 0.92 -1.97 8.14
C PRO A 184 0.76 -3.48 8.39
N LEU A 185 0.09 -4.19 7.49
CA LEU A 185 -0.21 -5.63 7.62
C LEU A 185 0.82 -6.58 6.96
N THR A 186 1.99 -6.10 6.52
CA THR A 186 3.06 -6.94 5.95
C THR A 186 3.91 -7.66 6.99
N ARG A 187 3.29 -8.17 8.07
CA ARG A 187 4.03 -8.73 9.20
C ARG A 187 4.67 -10.09 8.85
N GLU A 188 5.96 -10.23 9.12
CA GLU A 188 6.75 -11.43 8.80
C GLU A 188 6.74 -12.46 9.96
N SER A 189 5.57 -12.99 10.31
CA SER A 189 5.50 -14.06 11.31
C SER A 189 4.92 -15.34 10.73
N TRP A 190 5.49 -16.48 11.10
CA TRP A 190 5.16 -17.79 10.52
C TRP A 190 3.65 -18.03 10.41
N TRP A 191 2.89 -17.82 11.50
CA TRP A 191 1.44 -17.99 11.55
C TRP A 191 0.65 -16.92 10.77
N TRP A 192 1.17 -15.69 10.66
CA TRP A 192 0.56 -14.61 9.87
C TRP A 192 0.71 -14.87 8.37
N CYS A 193 1.82 -15.46 7.94
CA CYS A 193 2.01 -15.90 6.55
C CYS A 193 0.98 -16.97 6.14
N TYR A 194 0.48 -17.78 7.07
CA TYR A 194 -0.62 -18.72 6.79
C TYR A 194 -1.98 -18.05 6.62
N LEU A 195 -2.19 -16.86 7.20
CA LEU A 195 -3.41 -16.07 6.99
C LEU A 195 -3.43 -15.40 5.59
N ARG A 196 -2.29 -15.38 4.87
CA ARG A 196 -2.15 -15.05 3.43
C ARG A 196 -2.88 -13.79 2.94
N THR A 197 -3.12 -12.80 3.79
CA THR A 197 -3.96 -11.66 3.39
C THR A 197 -3.20 -10.54 2.67
N VAL A 198 -1.90 -10.37 2.92
CA VAL A 198 -1.09 -9.28 2.34
C VAL A 198 0.34 -9.76 2.06
N PRO A 199 0.87 -9.61 0.83
CA PRO A 199 2.25 -9.98 0.50
C PRO A 199 3.29 -9.23 1.35
N THR A 200 4.43 -9.87 1.65
CA THR A 200 5.53 -9.24 2.40
C THR A 200 6.08 -7.99 1.71
N GLY A 201 6.12 -8.01 0.38
CA GLY A 201 6.59 -6.90 -0.46
C GLY A 201 5.54 -5.82 -0.74
N PHE A 202 4.38 -5.87 -0.08
CA PHE A 202 3.30 -4.92 -0.31
C PHE A 202 3.59 -3.57 0.33
N VAL A 203 3.69 -2.54 -0.49
CA VAL A 203 4.09 -1.19 -0.08
C VAL A 203 3.07 -0.16 -0.51
N MET A 204 3.12 0.98 0.17
CA MET A 204 2.48 2.22 -0.27
C MET A 204 3.56 3.12 -0.88
N ILE A 205 3.39 3.48 -2.15
CA ILE A 205 4.21 4.47 -2.85
C ILE A 205 3.52 5.83 -2.75
N TYR A 206 4.32 6.86 -2.45
CA TYR A 206 3.80 8.20 -2.28
C TYR A 206 3.38 8.82 -3.60
N ALA A 207 2.35 9.65 -3.53
CA ALA A 207 1.81 10.36 -4.68
C ALA A 207 2.91 11.25 -5.35
N PRO A 208 3.05 11.21 -6.69
CA PRO A 208 3.97 12.10 -7.38
C PRO A 208 3.48 13.55 -7.28
N ARG A 209 4.42 14.48 -7.06
CA ARG A 209 4.12 15.92 -6.95
C ARG A 209 4.32 16.68 -8.27
N ASN A 210 5.13 16.14 -9.16
CA ASN A 210 5.52 16.72 -10.45
C ASN A 210 5.92 15.61 -11.43
N GLN A 211 6.33 16.00 -12.64
CA GLN A 211 6.67 15.07 -13.71
C GLN A 211 7.90 14.21 -13.36
N GLU A 212 8.91 14.79 -12.73
CA GLU A 212 10.13 14.08 -12.35
C GLU A 212 9.84 12.99 -11.30
N GLU A 213 8.94 13.27 -10.35
CA GLU A 213 8.46 12.27 -9.40
C GLU A 213 7.60 11.20 -10.08
N LEU A 214 6.76 11.58 -11.04
CA LEU A 214 5.95 10.64 -11.80
C LEU A 214 6.84 9.63 -12.52
N GLU A 215 7.91 10.07 -13.20
CA GLU A 215 8.87 9.16 -13.84
C GLU A 215 9.49 8.16 -12.85
N CYS A 216 9.81 8.61 -11.63
CA CYS A 216 10.31 7.73 -10.57
C CYS A 216 9.25 6.71 -10.13
N VAL A 217 8.00 7.15 -9.95
CA VAL A 217 6.87 6.27 -9.62
C VAL A 217 6.65 5.22 -10.73
N LEU A 218 6.71 5.61 -12.01
CA LEU A 218 6.57 4.69 -13.13
C LEU A 218 7.71 3.66 -13.20
N LYS A 219 8.94 4.01 -12.80
CA LYS A 219 10.04 3.02 -12.65
C LYS A 219 9.73 2.00 -11.56
N ILE A 220 9.17 2.44 -10.42
CA ILE A 220 8.76 1.54 -9.33
C ILE A 220 7.62 0.62 -9.79
N ILE A 221 6.65 1.14 -10.56
CA ILE A 221 5.55 0.34 -11.12
C ILE A 221 6.09 -0.75 -12.07
N ARG A 222 7.05 -0.43 -12.93
CA ARG A 222 7.70 -1.44 -13.79
C ARG A 222 8.42 -2.53 -12.99
N ALA A 223 9.13 -2.16 -11.93
CA ALA A 223 9.75 -3.14 -11.03
C ALA A 223 8.72 -4.04 -10.33
N ALA A 224 7.56 -3.49 -9.96
CA ALA A 224 6.45 -4.27 -9.40
C ALA A 224 5.87 -5.24 -10.44
N ALA A 225 5.67 -4.76 -11.66
CA ALA A 225 5.15 -5.57 -12.76
C ALA A 225 6.10 -6.74 -13.05
N TRP A 226 7.40 -6.49 -13.17
CA TRP A 226 8.43 -7.53 -13.31
C TRP A 226 8.38 -8.57 -12.19
N TRP A 227 8.24 -8.11 -10.94
CA TRP A 227 8.20 -9.03 -9.81
C TRP A 227 6.96 -9.93 -9.80
N VAL A 228 5.81 -9.39 -10.22
CA VAL A 228 4.53 -10.12 -10.22
C VAL A 228 4.38 -10.99 -11.47
N SER A 229 4.85 -10.54 -12.64
CA SER A 229 4.78 -11.30 -13.90
C SER A 229 5.89 -12.37 -14.00
N GLY A 230 7.06 -12.10 -13.42
CA GLY A 230 8.30 -12.85 -13.65
C GLY A 230 9.05 -12.46 -14.93
N GLU A 231 8.56 -11.49 -15.70
CA GLU A 231 9.11 -11.03 -16.97
C GLU A 231 9.35 -9.52 -16.99
N GLU A 232 10.41 -9.07 -17.64
CA GLU A 232 10.73 -7.63 -17.75
C GLU A 232 9.86 -6.97 -18.83
N LEU A 233 9.29 -5.79 -18.50
CA LEU A 233 8.44 -4.97 -19.38
C LEU A 233 9.18 -3.76 -19.93
#